data_AF-A0A354RFA5-F1
#
_entry.id   AF-A0A354RFA5-F1
#
_cell.length_a   1.000
_cell.length_b   1.000
_cell.length_c   1.000
_cell.angle_alpha   90.00
_cell.angle_beta   90.00
_cell.angle_gamma   90.00
#
_symmetry.space_group_name_H-M   'P 1'
#
loop_
_entity.id
_entity.type
_entity.pdbx_description
1 polymer ?
#
loop_
_entity_poly.entity_id
_entity_poly.type
_entity_poly.pdbx_seq_one_letter_code
_entity_poly.pdbx_strand_id
1 'polypeptide(L)'
;LISGFLLSIPVFFDTVFFLLIPLARAMALRAGGKYLFFVMAMAGAGAITHSMVPPTPGPLMIADSLSIDLGYALVAGLVASVPVAILVLVMSKWFERKYDFPMRPVGGTSAEDGQSIMAKEDSELPPLVLSYLPIAIPVIMISSVSFIKVLGGEGVALGPFTPHSGNPVFSLLSFFGEPNVAMCLASSVSVFLLIRQVKMEKHGESSKMGSMIAKQLEAPLGTAGMIIMITGAGGAFGGMIRMSGVGDSMASLANSMSLSYVLLAWGVTAFIRIAQGSATVAMITGVGLMASIIGDGSDLSYHPVYVFLAIGFGSIT
;
A
#
# COMPACT_ATOMS: atom_id res chain seq x y z
N LEU A 1 9.06 1.96 -12.94
CA LEU A 1 8.71 2.87 -11.82
C LEU A 1 7.21 3.11 -11.73
N ILE A 2 6.58 3.80 -12.70
CA ILE A 2 5.15 4.16 -12.64
C ILE A 2 4.25 2.94 -12.40
N SER A 3 4.48 1.82 -13.09
CA SER A 3 3.72 0.59 -12.87
C SER A 3 3.82 0.09 -11.43
N GLY A 4 5.02 0.02 -10.85
CA GLY A 4 5.18 -0.40 -9.46
C GLY A 4 4.58 0.60 -8.46
N PHE A 5 4.76 1.90 -8.72
CA PHE A 5 4.24 2.96 -7.89
C PHE A 5 2.71 2.93 -7.81
N LEU A 6 2.01 2.80 -8.96
CA LEU A 6 0.55 2.79 -8.99
C LEU A 6 -0.06 1.47 -8.51
N LEU A 7 0.52 0.33 -8.92
CA LEU A 7 -0.02 -0.99 -8.57
C LEU A 7 0.10 -1.29 -7.08
N SER A 8 1.09 -0.73 -6.38
CA SER A 8 1.28 -0.91 -4.94
C SER A 8 0.43 -0.01 -4.05
N ILE A 9 -0.38 0.91 -4.60
CA ILE A 9 -1.27 1.74 -3.77
C ILE A 9 -2.35 0.90 -3.08
N PRO A 10 -3.16 0.08 -3.77
CA PRO A 10 -4.20 -0.70 -3.10
C PRO A 10 -3.80 -2.17 -2.83
N VAL A 11 -2.70 -2.65 -3.40
CA VAL A 11 -2.32 -4.07 -3.37
C VAL A 11 -1.10 -4.31 -2.49
N PHE A 12 -1.07 -5.46 -1.83
CA PHE A 12 0.06 -5.89 -1.01
C PHE A 12 1.36 -5.98 -1.81
N PHE A 13 2.45 -5.51 -1.20
CA PHE A 13 3.74 -5.45 -1.87
C PHE A 13 4.19 -6.82 -2.37
N ASP A 14 3.99 -7.89 -1.59
CA ASP A 14 4.41 -9.24 -2.00
C ASP A 14 3.69 -9.69 -3.29
N THR A 15 2.37 -9.53 -3.33
CA THR A 15 1.56 -9.85 -4.52
C THR A 15 1.96 -8.98 -5.70
N VAL A 16 2.14 -7.68 -5.49
CA VAL A 16 2.58 -6.76 -6.55
C VAL A 16 3.96 -7.13 -7.04
N PHE A 17 4.89 -7.47 -6.15
CA PHE A 17 6.24 -7.88 -6.52
C PHE A 17 6.21 -9.12 -7.42
N PHE A 18 5.40 -10.13 -7.09
CA PHE A 18 5.20 -11.29 -7.96
C PHE A 18 4.58 -10.95 -9.31
N LEU A 19 3.65 -9.99 -9.37
CA LEU A 19 3.08 -9.50 -10.64
C LEU A 19 4.09 -8.69 -11.47
N LEU A 20 4.95 -7.93 -10.79
CA LEU A 20 5.94 -7.05 -11.41
C LEU A 20 7.14 -7.84 -11.94
N ILE A 21 7.49 -8.99 -11.36
CA ILE A 21 8.63 -9.79 -11.83
C ILE A 21 8.45 -10.17 -13.31
N PRO A 22 7.41 -10.89 -13.75
CA PRO A 22 7.21 -11.25 -15.16
C PRO A 22 7.24 -10.05 -16.10
N LEU A 23 6.64 -8.93 -15.69
CA LEU A 23 6.65 -7.68 -16.44
C LEU A 23 8.07 -7.10 -16.56
N ALA A 24 8.85 -7.10 -15.47
CA ALA A 24 10.26 -6.69 -15.47
C ALA A 24 11.10 -7.60 -16.38
N ARG A 25 10.81 -8.92 -16.41
CA ARG A 25 11.47 -9.87 -17.33
C ARG A 25 11.17 -9.53 -18.79
N ALA A 26 9.89 -9.35 -19.12
CA ALA A 26 9.45 -9.01 -20.48
C ALA A 26 10.08 -7.70 -20.96
N MET A 27 10.14 -6.69 -20.08
CA MET A 27 10.78 -5.40 -20.37
C MET A 27 12.29 -5.53 -20.56
N ALA A 28 12.98 -6.32 -19.74
CA ALA A 28 14.41 -6.57 -19.88
C ALA A 28 14.76 -7.26 -21.21
N LEU A 29 13.94 -8.23 -21.63
CA LEU A 29 14.10 -8.92 -22.91
C LEU A 29 13.85 -7.98 -24.10
N ARG A 30 12.80 -7.15 -24.04
CA ARG A 30 12.48 -6.17 -25.09
C ARG A 30 13.50 -5.03 -25.19
N ALA A 31 14.05 -4.60 -24.06
CA ALA A 31 14.99 -3.47 -23.99
C ALA A 31 16.47 -3.85 -24.24
N GLY A 32 16.75 -5.13 -24.55
CA GLY A 32 18.10 -5.60 -24.87
C GLY A 32 19.02 -5.77 -23.67
N GLY A 33 18.47 -6.10 -22.49
CA GLY A 33 19.20 -6.23 -21.23
C GLY A 33 18.69 -5.28 -20.14
N LYS A 34 19.31 -5.31 -18.94
CA LYS A 34 18.99 -4.49 -17.75
C LYS A 34 17.87 -5.01 -16.84
N TYR A 35 17.89 -6.32 -16.60
CA TYR A 35 16.95 -6.96 -15.68
C TYR A 35 16.98 -6.36 -14.27
N LEU A 36 18.17 -6.15 -13.73
CA LEU A 36 18.35 -5.63 -12.37
C LEU A 36 17.75 -4.22 -12.25
N PHE A 37 17.99 -3.34 -13.23
CA PHE A 37 17.35 -2.02 -13.29
C PHE A 37 15.83 -2.10 -13.19
N PHE A 38 15.18 -2.93 -14.02
CA PHE A 38 13.72 -3.03 -14.03
C PHE A 38 13.17 -3.57 -12.71
N VAL A 39 13.78 -4.63 -12.17
CA VAL A 39 13.35 -5.22 -10.90
C VAL A 39 13.47 -4.22 -9.77
N MET A 40 14.63 -3.59 -9.58
CA MET A 40 14.80 -2.64 -8.47
C MET A 40 13.95 -1.39 -8.64
N ALA A 41 13.82 -0.84 -9.85
CA ALA A 41 13.00 0.34 -10.09
C ALA A 41 11.50 0.07 -9.90
N MET A 42 11.03 -1.15 -10.13
CA MET A 42 9.63 -1.55 -9.95
C MET A 42 9.36 -1.95 -8.50
N ALA A 43 10.21 -2.79 -7.92
CA ALA A 43 10.11 -3.24 -6.53
C ALA A 43 10.32 -2.09 -5.54
N GLY A 44 11.37 -1.27 -5.73
CA GLY A 44 11.64 -0.16 -4.83
C GLY A 44 10.52 0.88 -4.85
N ALA A 45 10.00 1.22 -6.04
CA ALA A 45 8.84 2.12 -6.14
C ALA A 45 7.59 1.52 -5.48
N GLY A 46 7.35 0.22 -5.66
CA GLY A 46 6.23 -0.46 -5.03
C GLY A 46 6.33 -0.50 -3.50
N ALA A 47 7.52 -0.76 -2.96
CA ALA A 47 7.77 -0.81 -1.53
C ALA A 47 7.56 0.54 -0.85
N ILE A 48 8.01 1.62 -1.50
CA ILE A 48 7.78 3.00 -1.04
C ILE A 48 6.29 3.28 -0.97
N THR A 49 5.57 3.11 -2.07
CA THR A 49 4.16 3.47 -2.11
C THR A 49 3.31 2.61 -1.18
N HIS A 50 3.60 1.30 -1.08
CA HIS A 50 2.90 0.40 -0.17
C HIS A 50 3.01 0.84 1.30
N SER A 51 4.15 1.43 1.68
CA SER A 51 4.45 1.82 3.06
C SER A 51 4.15 3.29 3.37
N MET A 52 3.85 4.11 2.36
CA MET A 52 3.64 5.56 2.48
C MET A 52 2.22 6.02 2.18
N VAL A 53 1.50 5.31 1.32
CA VAL A 53 0.26 5.81 0.73
C VAL A 53 -0.90 4.92 1.16
N PRO A 54 -1.86 5.44 1.95
CA PRO A 54 -3.13 4.75 2.18
C PRO A 54 -3.85 4.46 0.85
N PRO A 55 -4.60 3.35 0.71
CA PRO A 55 -5.34 2.63 1.76
C PRO A 55 -4.65 1.37 2.31
N THR A 56 -3.35 1.17 2.10
CA THR A 56 -2.68 -0.03 2.61
C THR A 56 -2.78 -0.10 4.15
N PRO A 57 -2.90 -1.31 4.74
CA PRO A 57 -3.23 -1.44 6.16
C PRO A 57 -2.24 -0.76 7.12
N GLY A 58 -0.95 -0.72 6.78
CA GLY A 58 0.06 -0.04 7.59
C GLY A 58 -0.18 1.48 7.67
N PRO A 59 -0.05 2.23 6.57
CA PRO A 59 -0.39 3.64 6.49
C PRO A 59 -1.80 3.97 7.00
N LEU A 60 -2.80 3.16 6.69
CA LEU A 60 -4.16 3.36 7.18
C LEU A 60 -4.23 3.31 8.72
N MET A 61 -3.57 2.32 9.33
CA MET A 61 -3.50 2.20 10.79
C MET A 61 -2.75 3.36 11.44
N ILE A 62 -1.68 3.87 10.80
CA ILE A 62 -0.95 5.02 11.33
C ILE A 62 -1.83 6.27 11.31
N ALA A 63 -2.54 6.50 10.20
CA ALA A 63 -3.45 7.63 10.07
C ALA A 63 -4.58 7.56 11.09
N ASP A 64 -5.18 6.40 11.28
CA ASP A 64 -6.25 6.17 12.27
C ASP A 64 -5.75 6.37 13.71
N SER A 65 -4.61 5.79 14.07
CA SER A 65 -4.04 5.88 15.43
C SER A 65 -3.62 7.30 15.81
N LEU A 66 -3.22 8.11 14.84
CA LEU A 66 -2.84 9.52 15.04
C LEU A 66 -3.96 10.49 14.66
N SER A 67 -5.20 10.00 14.47
CA SER A 67 -6.36 10.83 14.10
C SER A 67 -6.12 11.78 12.92
N ILE A 68 -5.27 11.38 11.96
CA ILE A 68 -4.95 12.16 10.77
C ILE A 68 -6.05 11.92 9.73
N ASP A 69 -6.65 13.00 9.22
CA ASP A 69 -7.57 12.85 8.10
C ASP A 69 -6.84 12.23 6.90
N LEU A 70 -7.46 11.18 6.36
CA LEU A 70 -6.90 10.35 5.30
C LEU A 70 -6.44 11.17 4.09
N GLY A 71 -7.10 12.30 3.79
CA GLY A 71 -6.72 13.13 2.66
C GLY A 71 -5.35 13.76 2.83
N TYR A 72 -5.03 14.24 4.04
CA TYR A 72 -3.69 14.75 4.35
C TYR A 72 -2.65 13.64 4.35
N ALA A 73 -2.98 12.46 4.90
CA ALA A 73 -2.07 11.30 4.88
C ALA A 73 -1.74 10.86 3.44
N LEU A 74 -2.75 10.82 2.56
CA LEU A 74 -2.59 10.45 1.15
C LEU A 74 -1.72 11.45 0.39
N VAL A 75 -2.01 12.76 0.51
CA VAL A 75 -1.24 13.79 -0.18
C VAL A 75 0.20 13.83 0.34
N ALA A 76 0.39 13.83 1.65
CA ALA A 76 1.72 13.85 2.25
C ALA A 76 2.52 12.60 1.87
N GLY A 77 1.92 11.42 1.95
CA GLY A 77 2.54 10.16 1.55
C GLY A 77 2.95 10.15 0.07
N LEU A 78 2.08 10.60 -0.84
CA LEU A 78 2.40 10.69 -2.26
C LEU A 78 3.53 11.67 -2.54
N VAL A 79 3.44 12.89 -2.00
CA VAL A 79 4.45 13.93 -2.21
C VAL A 79 5.80 13.50 -1.64
N ALA A 80 5.83 12.93 -0.43
CA ALA A 80 7.06 12.44 0.19
C ALA A 80 7.65 11.22 -0.54
N SER A 81 6.82 10.40 -1.18
CA SER A 81 7.26 9.22 -1.93
C SER A 81 7.98 9.58 -3.24
N VAL A 82 7.62 10.69 -3.89
CA VAL A 82 8.17 11.05 -5.21
C VAL A 82 9.70 11.26 -5.19
N PRO A 83 10.28 12.07 -4.29
CA PRO A 83 11.74 12.24 -4.21
C PRO A 83 12.48 10.92 -3.99
N VAL A 84 11.93 10.05 -3.12
CA VAL A 84 12.55 8.76 -2.79
C VAL A 84 12.42 7.78 -3.95
N ALA A 85 11.30 7.79 -4.67
CA ALA A 85 11.11 7.00 -5.87
C ALA A 85 12.10 7.42 -6.98
N ILE A 86 12.35 8.72 -7.15
CA ILE A 86 13.38 9.22 -8.06
C ILE A 86 14.77 8.75 -7.62
N LEU A 87 15.07 8.81 -6.32
CA LEU A 87 16.35 8.31 -5.78
C LEU A 87 16.53 6.81 -6.06
N VAL A 88 15.50 6.00 -5.84
CA VAL A 88 15.50 4.56 -6.19
C VAL A 88 15.79 4.36 -7.68
N LEU A 89 15.25 5.21 -8.54
CA LEU A 89 15.44 5.15 -9.98
C LEU A 89 16.90 5.43 -10.38
N VAL A 90 17.51 6.45 -9.76
CA VAL A 90 18.93 6.79 -9.92
C VAL A 90 19.83 5.68 -9.38
N MET A 91 19.55 5.20 -8.16
CA MET A 91 20.26 4.07 -7.56
C MET A 91 20.14 2.83 -8.43
N SER A 92 18.98 2.59 -9.03
CA SER A 92 18.79 1.40 -9.86
C SER A 92 19.67 1.41 -11.10
N LYS A 93 19.82 2.59 -11.71
CA LYS A 93 20.74 2.79 -12.84
C LYS A 93 22.21 2.65 -12.42
N TRP A 94 22.56 3.10 -11.22
CA TRP A 94 23.92 2.96 -10.68
C TRP A 94 24.28 1.50 -10.40
N PHE A 95 23.39 0.76 -9.74
CA PHE A 95 23.58 -0.66 -9.44
C PHE A 95 23.66 -1.51 -10.71
N GLU A 96 22.79 -1.26 -11.70
CA GLU A 96 22.84 -1.94 -13.01
C GLU A 96 24.20 -1.74 -13.70
N ARG A 97 24.79 -0.55 -13.61
CA ARG A 97 26.11 -0.30 -14.22
C ARG A 97 27.24 -0.99 -13.45
N LYS A 98 27.08 -1.17 -12.13
CA LYS A 98 28.12 -1.68 -11.23
C LYS A 98 28.12 -3.20 -11.11
N TYR A 99 26.95 -3.82 -11.18
CA TYR A 99 26.76 -5.24 -10.94
C TYR A 99 26.03 -5.89 -12.12
N ASP A 100 26.66 -6.91 -12.68
CA ASP A 100 26.03 -7.76 -13.69
C ASP A 100 25.33 -8.94 -12.99
N PHE A 101 24.02 -8.80 -12.81
CA PHE A 101 23.19 -9.87 -12.25
C PHE A 101 22.46 -10.60 -13.38
N PRO A 102 22.85 -11.86 -13.68
CA PRO A 102 22.19 -12.61 -14.72
C PRO A 102 20.75 -12.93 -14.33
N MET A 103 19.92 -13.00 -15.35
CA MET A 103 18.52 -13.42 -15.25
C MET A 103 18.42 -14.84 -14.70
N ARG A 104 18.18 -15.01 -13.40
CA ARG A 104 18.00 -16.35 -12.82
C ARG A 104 16.58 -16.87 -13.05
N PRO A 105 16.39 -18.18 -13.26
CA PRO A 105 15.06 -18.78 -13.22
C PRO A 105 14.44 -18.55 -11.84
N VAL A 106 13.19 -18.10 -11.82
CA VAL A 106 12.46 -17.79 -10.59
C VAL A 106 11.84 -19.08 -10.07
N GLY A 107 12.18 -19.53 -8.86
CA GLY A 107 11.53 -20.68 -8.25
C GLY A 107 10.04 -20.38 -8.01
N GLY A 108 9.16 -21.30 -8.42
CA GLY A 108 7.70 -21.14 -8.26
C GLY A 108 6.99 -20.44 -9.42
N THR A 109 7.72 -19.96 -10.43
CA THR A 109 7.18 -19.64 -11.75
C THR A 109 7.94 -20.53 -12.72
N SER A 110 7.37 -21.67 -13.13
CA SER A 110 8.01 -22.45 -14.21
C SER A 110 8.22 -21.48 -15.37
N ALA A 111 9.34 -21.60 -16.09
CA ALA A 111 9.56 -20.80 -17.31
C ALA A 111 8.35 -20.92 -18.27
N GLU A 112 7.60 -22.02 -18.16
CA GLU A 112 6.35 -22.32 -18.84
C GLU A 112 5.13 -21.47 -18.39
N ASP A 113 5.03 -21.02 -17.14
CA ASP A 113 3.89 -20.19 -16.67
C ASP A 113 4.04 -18.73 -17.15
N GLY A 114 5.25 -18.20 -17.13
CA GLY A 114 5.54 -16.87 -17.68
C GLY A 114 5.47 -16.84 -19.20
N GLN A 115 5.92 -17.91 -19.87
CA GLN A 115 5.80 -18.05 -21.32
C GLN A 115 4.37 -18.34 -21.78
N SER A 116 3.56 -19.09 -21.03
CA SER A 116 2.14 -19.32 -21.36
C SER A 116 1.27 -18.07 -21.15
N ILE A 117 1.56 -17.22 -20.16
CA ILE A 117 0.90 -15.91 -20.00
C ILE A 117 1.30 -14.95 -21.13
N MET A 118 2.56 -14.99 -21.58
CA MET A 118 3.04 -14.18 -22.72
C MET A 118 2.66 -14.75 -24.09
N ALA A 119 2.26 -16.03 -24.17
CA ALA A 119 1.86 -16.73 -25.39
C ALA A 119 0.34 -16.86 -25.58
N LYS A 120 -0.47 -16.44 -24.61
CA LYS A 120 -1.92 -16.27 -24.81
C LYS A 120 -2.15 -15.13 -25.80
N GLU A 121 -2.99 -15.39 -26.81
CA GLU A 121 -3.41 -14.33 -27.73
C GLU A 121 -4.15 -13.22 -26.96
N ASP A 122 -3.97 -11.96 -27.39
CA ASP A 122 -4.67 -10.79 -26.83
C ASP A 122 -6.21 -10.95 -26.84
N SER A 123 -6.74 -11.87 -27.67
CA SER A 123 -8.15 -12.22 -27.77
C SER A 123 -8.68 -13.06 -26.60
N GLU A 124 -7.81 -13.78 -25.87
CA GLU A 124 -8.16 -14.60 -24.71
C GLU A 124 -8.04 -13.85 -23.37
N LEU A 125 -7.44 -12.65 -23.39
CA LEU A 125 -7.25 -11.84 -22.20
C LEU A 125 -8.46 -10.92 -21.97
N PRO A 126 -8.91 -10.73 -20.71
CA PRO A 126 -9.92 -9.72 -20.41
C PRO A 126 -9.42 -8.35 -20.88
N PRO A 127 -10.31 -7.48 -21.41
CA PRO A 127 -9.96 -6.13 -21.83
C PRO A 127 -9.16 -5.40 -20.74
N LEU A 128 -8.05 -4.75 -21.12
CA LEU A 128 -7.15 -4.06 -20.18
C LEU A 128 -7.91 -3.17 -19.18
N VAL A 129 -8.94 -2.47 -19.65
CA VAL A 129 -9.79 -1.59 -18.82
C VAL A 129 -10.49 -2.37 -17.70
N LEU A 130 -10.97 -3.59 -17.96
CA LEU A 130 -11.60 -4.44 -16.94
C LEU A 130 -10.56 -4.97 -15.95
N SER A 131 -9.34 -5.31 -16.40
CA SER A 131 -8.27 -5.78 -15.52
C SER A 131 -7.77 -4.69 -14.55
N TYR A 132 -7.75 -3.42 -14.98
CA TYR A 132 -7.36 -2.30 -14.11
C TYR A 132 -8.48 -1.83 -13.18
N LEU A 133 -9.74 -2.19 -13.45
CA LEU A 133 -10.89 -1.64 -12.75
C LEU A 133 -10.87 -1.88 -11.23
N PRO A 134 -10.55 -3.08 -10.71
CA PRO A 134 -10.38 -3.31 -9.28
C PRO A 134 -9.34 -2.43 -8.58
N ILE A 135 -8.31 -2.03 -9.31
CA ILE A 135 -7.21 -1.21 -8.77
C ILE A 135 -7.58 0.27 -8.88
N ALA A 136 -8.20 0.66 -10.00
CA ALA A 136 -8.59 2.03 -10.28
C ALA A 136 -9.74 2.52 -9.40
N ILE A 137 -10.75 1.68 -9.12
CA ILE A 137 -11.90 2.02 -8.26
C ILE A 137 -11.46 2.61 -6.91
N PRO A 138 -10.69 1.89 -6.06
CA PRO A 138 -10.36 2.40 -4.73
C PRO A 138 -9.44 3.62 -4.82
N VAL A 139 -8.49 3.61 -5.75
CA VAL A 139 -7.57 4.75 -5.95
C VAL A 139 -8.34 6.02 -6.31
N ILE A 140 -9.26 5.94 -7.29
CA ILE A 140 -10.01 7.11 -7.76
C ILE A 140 -10.99 7.58 -6.69
N MET A 141 -11.75 6.68 -6.06
CA MET A 141 -12.77 7.04 -5.06
C MET A 141 -12.13 7.71 -3.84
N ILE A 142 -11.08 7.10 -3.28
CA ILE A 142 -10.40 7.62 -2.10
C ILE A 142 -9.65 8.91 -2.43
N SER A 143 -8.91 8.96 -3.55
CA SER A 143 -8.14 10.15 -3.93
C SER A 143 -9.04 11.34 -4.25
N SER A 144 -10.20 11.12 -4.88
CA SER A 144 -11.13 12.21 -5.22
C SER A 144 -11.68 12.89 -3.97
N VAL A 145 -12.15 12.10 -2.99
CA VAL A 145 -12.66 12.65 -1.72
C VAL A 145 -11.55 13.28 -0.90
N SER A 146 -10.38 12.64 -0.86
CA SER A 146 -9.18 13.17 -0.20
C SER A 146 -8.79 14.55 -0.74
N PHE A 147 -8.78 14.70 -2.06
CA PHE A 147 -8.45 15.96 -2.72
C PHE A 147 -9.49 17.05 -2.42
N ILE A 148 -10.77 16.71 -2.42
CA ILE A 148 -11.86 17.63 -2.06
C ILE A 148 -11.72 18.11 -0.61
N LYS A 149 -11.42 17.20 0.33
CA LYS A 149 -11.23 17.54 1.76
C LYS A 149 -10.06 18.49 1.98
N VAL A 150 -8.92 18.24 1.33
CA VAL A 150 -7.72 19.09 1.44
C VAL A 150 -8.01 20.48 0.87
N LEU A 151 -8.55 20.56 -0.36
CA LEU A 151 -8.87 21.85 -0.99
C LEU A 151 -9.93 22.64 -0.21
N GLY A 152 -10.95 21.98 0.33
CA GLY A 152 -11.96 22.63 1.14
C GLY A 152 -11.46 23.07 2.51
N GLY A 153 -10.48 22.38 3.09
CA GLY A 153 -9.78 22.79 4.31
C GLY A 153 -8.95 24.06 4.11
N GLU A 154 -8.41 24.28 2.92
CA GLU A 154 -7.70 25.51 2.53
C GLU A 154 -8.64 26.67 2.12
N GLY A 155 -9.95 26.51 2.26
CA GLY A 155 -10.92 27.57 2.00
C GLY A 155 -11.25 27.78 0.51
N VAL A 156 -10.91 26.82 -0.37
CA VAL A 156 -11.30 26.87 -1.78
C VAL A 156 -12.80 26.63 -1.90
N ALA A 157 -13.51 27.60 -2.50
CA ALA A 157 -14.95 27.51 -2.73
C ALA A 157 -15.28 26.49 -3.85
N LEU A 158 -15.47 25.23 -3.48
CA LEU A 158 -15.78 24.12 -4.39
C LEU A 158 -17.27 23.99 -4.76
N GLY A 159 -18.10 25.00 -4.45
CA GLY A 159 -19.54 24.99 -4.73
C GLY A 159 -20.26 23.76 -4.12
N PRO A 160 -20.93 22.90 -4.91
CA PRO A 160 -21.66 21.74 -4.40
C PRO A 160 -20.75 20.62 -3.84
N PHE A 161 -19.42 20.76 -3.94
CA PHE A 161 -18.46 19.81 -3.38
C PHE A 161 -17.78 20.32 -2.11
N THR A 162 -18.18 21.48 -1.58
CA THR A 162 -17.60 22.00 -0.33
C THR A 162 -17.79 20.99 0.81
N PRO A 163 -16.72 20.65 1.56
CA PRO A 163 -16.81 19.77 2.71
C PRO A 163 -17.56 20.46 3.84
N HIS A 164 -18.88 20.27 3.84
CA HIS A 164 -19.77 20.75 4.88
C HIS A 164 -20.74 19.62 5.25
N SER A 165 -20.96 19.43 6.54
CA SER A 165 -21.79 18.34 7.10
C SER A 165 -23.25 18.37 6.65
N GLY A 166 -23.73 19.50 6.11
CA GLY A 166 -25.09 19.65 5.57
C GLY A 166 -25.25 19.38 4.06
N ASN A 167 -24.16 19.09 3.34
CA ASN A 167 -24.23 18.90 1.88
C ASN A 167 -24.42 17.41 1.51
N PRO A 168 -25.59 17.01 0.97
CA PRO A 168 -25.87 15.61 0.65
C PRO A 168 -24.93 15.04 -0.43
N VAL A 169 -24.44 15.88 -1.35
CA VAL A 169 -23.50 15.46 -2.39
C VAL A 169 -22.15 15.11 -1.77
N PHE A 170 -21.67 15.93 -0.83
CA PHE A 170 -20.42 15.67 -0.13
C PHE A 170 -20.51 14.45 0.80
N SER A 171 -21.63 14.24 1.49
CA SER A 171 -21.83 13.02 2.30
C SER A 171 -21.85 11.76 1.46
N LEU A 172 -22.51 11.77 0.30
CA LEU A 172 -22.52 10.63 -0.62
C LEU A 172 -21.12 10.35 -1.17
N LEU A 173 -20.40 11.39 -1.59
CA LEU A 173 -19.01 11.25 -2.03
C LEU A 173 -18.13 10.71 -0.90
N SER A 174 -18.22 11.27 0.29
CA SER A 174 -17.44 10.84 1.46
C SER A 174 -17.70 9.40 1.85
N PHE A 175 -18.95 8.93 1.72
CA PHE A 175 -19.29 7.53 1.92
C PHE A 175 -18.59 6.62 0.90
N PHE A 176 -18.60 6.99 -0.37
CA PHE A 176 -17.95 6.21 -1.43
C PHE A 176 -16.42 6.31 -1.41
N GLY A 177 -15.85 7.43 -0.96
CA GLY A 177 -14.40 7.58 -0.82
C GLY A 177 -13.84 7.10 0.52
N GLU A 178 -14.68 6.55 1.40
CA GLU A 178 -14.24 5.87 2.60
C GLU A 178 -13.50 4.56 2.21
N PRO A 179 -12.30 4.28 2.76
CA PRO A 179 -11.48 3.16 2.31
C PRO A 179 -12.16 1.80 2.37
N ASN A 180 -12.93 1.51 3.43
CA ASN A 180 -13.58 0.21 3.58
C ASN A 180 -14.67 0.01 2.51
N VAL A 181 -15.48 1.03 2.23
CA VAL A 181 -16.51 1.03 1.17
C VAL A 181 -15.85 0.92 -0.21
N ALA A 182 -14.84 1.73 -0.49
CA ALA A 182 -14.14 1.72 -1.76
C ALA A 182 -13.47 0.37 -2.05
N MET A 183 -12.80 -0.23 -1.05
CA MET A 183 -12.18 -1.55 -1.14
C MET A 183 -13.22 -2.68 -1.24
N CYS A 184 -14.37 -2.55 -0.58
CA CYS A 184 -15.48 -3.51 -0.69
C CYS A 184 -16.07 -3.52 -2.10
N LEU A 185 -16.29 -2.35 -2.70
CA LEU A 185 -16.74 -2.22 -4.08
C LEU A 185 -15.69 -2.79 -5.06
N ALA A 186 -14.42 -2.46 -4.87
CA ALA A 186 -13.32 -3.00 -5.66
C ALA A 186 -13.26 -4.53 -5.62
N SER A 187 -13.40 -5.11 -4.42
CA SER A 187 -13.46 -6.56 -4.20
C SER A 187 -14.67 -7.19 -4.90
N SER A 188 -15.86 -6.59 -4.74
CA SER A 188 -17.09 -7.06 -5.39
C SER A 188 -16.96 -7.08 -6.91
N VAL A 189 -16.37 -6.03 -7.49
CA VAL A 189 -16.12 -5.97 -8.93
C VAL A 189 -15.06 -7.01 -9.34
N SER A 190 -14.01 -7.21 -8.56
CA SER A 190 -13.00 -8.26 -8.82
C SER A 190 -13.63 -9.65 -8.90
N VAL A 191 -14.48 -9.99 -7.92
CA VAL A 191 -15.18 -11.29 -7.89
C VAL A 191 -16.15 -11.41 -9.06
N PHE A 192 -16.89 -10.34 -9.39
CA PHE A 192 -17.78 -10.33 -10.55
C PHE A 192 -17.04 -10.56 -11.87
N LEU A 193 -15.90 -9.91 -12.07
CA LEU A 193 -15.07 -10.08 -13.26
C LEU A 193 -14.50 -11.50 -13.34
N LEU A 194 -14.06 -12.06 -12.22
CA LEU A 194 -13.62 -13.44 -12.12
C LEU A 194 -14.72 -14.41 -12.55
N ILE A 195 -15.94 -14.27 -12.01
CA ILE A 195 -17.08 -15.11 -12.39
C ILE A 195 -17.37 -14.99 -13.89
N ARG A 196 -17.36 -13.77 -14.43
CA ARG A 196 -17.61 -13.53 -15.85
C ARG A 196 -16.54 -14.17 -16.73
N GLN A 197 -15.27 -14.09 -16.35
CA GLN A 197 -14.16 -14.69 -17.10
C GLN A 197 -14.25 -16.21 -17.12
N VAL A 198 -14.47 -16.84 -15.96
CA VAL A 198 -14.66 -18.30 -15.86
C VAL A 198 -15.85 -18.76 -16.70
N LYS A 199 -16.94 -17.97 -16.75
CA LYS A 199 -18.12 -18.26 -17.58
C LYS A 199 -17.86 -18.15 -19.09
N MET A 200 -17.00 -17.21 -19.50
CA MET A 200 -16.66 -16.98 -20.92
C MET A 200 -15.67 -18.03 -21.46
N GLU A 201 -14.64 -18.39 -20.68
CA GLU A 201 -13.62 -19.37 -21.09
C GLU A 201 -14.20 -20.79 -21.28
N LYS A 202 -15.31 -21.13 -20.62
CA LYS A 202 -15.91 -22.47 -20.72
C LYS A 202 -17.42 -22.41 -20.90
N HIS A 203 -17.84 -22.41 -22.17
CA HIS A 203 -19.20 -22.71 -22.59
C HIS A 203 -19.65 -24.12 -22.10
N GLY A 204 -20.17 -24.24 -20.87
CA GLY A 204 -21.14 -25.29 -20.53
C GLY A 204 -20.86 -26.23 -19.34
N GLU A 205 -19.69 -26.25 -18.70
CA GLU A 205 -19.49 -27.10 -17.50
C GLU A 205 -19.85 -26.37 -16.19
N SER A 206 -21.15 -26.14 -15.98
CA SER A 206 -21.70 -25.48 -14.76
C SER A 206 -21.28 -26.17 -13.45
N SER A 207 -21.02 -27.49 -13.48
CA SER A 207 -20.72 -28.31 -12.31
C SER A 207 -19.36 -28.00 -11.64
N LYS A 208 -18.37 -27.50 -12.39
CA LYS A 208 -17.02 -27.22 -11.85
C LYS A 208 -16.74 -25.74 -11.57
N MET A 209 -17.68 -24.85 -11.88
CA MET A 209 -17.52 -23.40 -11.75
C MET A 209 -17.29 -22.97 -10.29
N GLY A 210 -18.11 -23.48 -9.36
CA GLY A 210 -18.01 -23.13 -7.93
C GLY A 210 -16.67 -23.55 -7.31
N SER A 211 -16.20 -24.76 -7.61
CA SER A 211 -14.91 -25.25 -7.11
C SER A 211 -13.72 -24.45 -7.66
N MET A 212 -13.78 -24.02 -8.92
CA MET A 212 -12.71 -23.22 -9.52
C MET A 212 -12.65 -21.80 -8.94
N ILE A 213 -13.81 -21.16 -8.73
CA ILE A 213 -13.88 -19.86 -8.06
C ILE A 213 -13.33 -19.97 -6.64
N ALA A 214 -13.73 -21.00 -5.89
CA ALA A 214 -13.21 -21.23 -4.53
C ALA A 214 -11.68 -21.39 -4.52
N LYS A 215 -11.13 -22.18 -5.46
CA LYS A 215 -9.68 -22.37 -5.60
C LYS A 215 -8.95 -21.06 -5.93
N GLN A 216 -9.52 -20.20 -6.77
CA GLN A 216 -8.89 -18.91 -7.09
C GLN A 216 -9.02 -17.88 -5.96
N LEU A 217 -10.07 -17.96 -5.14
CA LEU A 217 -10.25 -17.11 -3.96
C LEU A 217 -9.44 -17.55 -2.75
N GLU A 218 -8.99 -18.80 -2.70
CA GLU A 218 -8.23 -19.37 -1.57
C GLU A 218 -6.97 -18.57 -1.24
N ALA A 219 -6.11 -18.30 -2.24
CA ALA A 219 -4.86 -17.56 -2.02
C ALA A 219 -5.08 -16.08 -1.62
N PRO A 220 -5.95 -15.29 -2.28
CA PRO A 220 -6.30 -13.94 -1.84
C PRO A 220 -6.91 -13.89 -0.43
N LEU A 221 -7.82 -14.81 -0.11
CA LEU A 221 -8.46 -14.87 1.22
C LEU A 221 -7.46 -15.29 2.31
N GLY A 222 -6.55 -16.22 2.03
CA GLY A 222 -5.47 -16.59 2.94
C GLY A 222 -4.55 -15.40 3.25
N THR A 223 -4.20 -14.62 2.23
CA THR A 223 -3.42 -13.39 2.40
C THR A 223 -4.19 -12.38 3.26
N ALA A 224 -5.47 -12.13 2.95
CA ALA A 224 -6.34 -11.25 3.73
C ALA A 224 -6.45 -11.68 5.20
N GLY A 225 -6.59 -12.99 5.46
CA GLY A 225 -6.64 -13.54 6.81
C GLY A 225 -5.38 -13.27 7.62
N MET A 226 -4.20 -13.45 7.01
CA MET A 226 -2.92 -13.13 7.65
C MET A 226 -2.84 -11.63 8.02
N ILE A 227 -3.28 -10.76 7.12
CA ILE A 227 -3.27 -9.29 7.33
C ILE A 227 -4.18 -8.91 8.49
N ILE A 228 -5.38 -9.47 8.56
CA ILE A 228 -6.32 -9.22 9.65
C ILE A 228 -5.71 -9.68 10.98
N MET A 229 -5.11 -10.87 11.03
CA MET A 229 -4.45 -11.38 12.24
C MET A 229 -3.27 -10.51 12.69
N ILE A 230 -2.41 -10.11 11.76
CA ILE A 230 -1.25 -9.24 12.05
C ILE A 230 -1.73 -7.87 12.55
N THR A 231 -2.74 -7.30 11.90
CA THR A 231 -3.28 -5.99 12.26
C THR A 231 -3.95 -6.03 13.64
N GLY A 232 -4.75 -7.05 13.90
CA GLY A 232 -5.39 -7.27 15.20
C GLY A 232 -4.37 -7.53 16.32
N ALA A 233 -3.37 -8.37 16.08
CA ALA A 233 -2.30 -8.63 17.04
C ALA A 233 -1.45 -7.39 17.32
N GLY A 234 -1.11 -6.61 16.28
CA GLY A 234 -0.38 -5.36 16.41
C GLY A 234 -1.17 -4.30 17.20
N GLY A 235 -2.48 -4.17 16.95
CA GLY A 235 -3.36 -3.29 17.72
C GLY A 235 -3.46 -3.70 19.20
N ALA A 236 -3.66 -5.00 19.47
CA ALA A 236 -3.68 -5.53 20.84
C ALA A 236 -2.33 -5.32 21.56
N PHE A 237 -1.22 -5.55 20.87
CA PHE A 237 0.13 -5.29 21.39
C PHE A 237 0.34 -3.81 21.71
N GLY A 238 -0.05 -2.89 20.81
CA GLY A 238 -0.01 -1.45 21.07
C GLY A 238 -0.84 -1.05 22.29
N GLY A 239 -2.03 -1.64 22.45
CA GLY A 239 -2.87 -1.49 23.64
C GLY A 239 -2.18 -1.97 24.92
N MET A 240 -1.54 -3.14 24.90
CA MET A 240 -0.77 -3.65 26.06
C MET A 240 0.40 -2.74 26.40
N ILE A 241 1.12 -2.20 25.41
CA ILE A 241 2.22 -1.25 25.69
C ILE A 241 1.69 0.02 26.37
N ARG A 242 0.59 0.58 25.86
CA ARG A 242 -0.08 1.74 26.50
C ARG A 242 -0.41 1.47 27.97
N MET A 243 -0.86 0.26 28.30
CA MET A 243 -1.18 -0.13 29.69
C MET A 243 0.04 -0.48 30.54
N SER A 244 1.18 -0.80 29.94
CA SER A 244 2.38 -1.27 30.64
C SER A 244 3.26 -0.17 31.26
N GLY A 245 3.00 1.11 30.96
CA GLY A 245 3.82 2.24 31.42
C GLY A 245 5.17 2.39 30.69
N VAL A 246 5.46 1.56 29.69
CA VAL A 246 6.67 1.69 28.85
C VAL A 246 6.69 3.01 28.07
N GLY A 247 5.52 3.53 27.68
CA GLY A 247 5.37 4.83 27.02
C GLY A 247 5.98 5.98 27.83
N ASP A 248 5.70 6.03 29.13
CA ASP A 248 6.23 7.07 30.03
C ASP A 248 7.75 7.00 30.15
N SER A 249 8.29 5.78 30.20
CA SER A 249 9.75 5.57 30.24
C SER A 249 10.40 6.04 28.94
N MET A 250 9.83 5.70 27.78
CA MET A 250 10.34 6.17 26.49
C MET A 250 10.20 7.68 26.31
N ALA A 251 9.10 8.27 26.78
CA ALA A 251 8.88 9.71 26.79
C ALA A 251 9.94 10.44 27.64
N SER A 252 10.24 9.91 28.83
CA SER A 252 11.26 10.46 29.73
C SER A 252 12.67 10.41 29.11
N LEU A 253 13.01 9.30 28.44
CA LEU A 253 14.25 9.14 27.68
C LEU A 253 14.34 10.16 26.55
N ALA A 254 13.29 10.29 25.73
CA ALA A 254 13.24 11.25 24.63
C ALA A 254 13.42 12.69 25.12
N ASN A 255 12.76 13.06 26.22
CA ASN A 255 12.89 14.38 26.85
C ASN A 255 14.29 14.61 27.42
N SER A 256 14.88 13.60 28.08
CA SER A 256 16.25 13.70 28.63
C SER A 256 17.32 13.89 27.54
N MET A 257 17.08 13.32 26.35
CA MET A 257 17.97 13.42 25.20
C MET A 257 17.62 14.60 24.28
N SER A 258 16.58 15.38 24.58
CA SER A 258 16.03 16.42 23.69
C SER A 258 15.76 15.92 22.25
N LEU A 259 15.38 14.65 22.11
CA LEU A 259 15.20 14.01 20.81
C LEU A 259 13.85 14.39 20.21
N SER A 260 13.83 14.79 18.93
CA SER A 260 12.57 15.03 18.21
C SER A 260 11.72 13.77 18.14
N TYR A 261 10.41 13.87 18.42
CA TYR A 261 9.50 12.73 18.30
C TYR A 261 9.42 12.17 16.88
N VAL A 262 9.74 12.98 15.86
CA VAL A 262 9.87 12.52 14.46
C VAL A 262 11.04 11.54 14.33
N LEU A 263 12.20 11.86 14.91
CA LEU A 263 13.37 10.98 14.89
C LEU A 263 13.15 9.74 15.75
N LEU A 264 12.47 9.90 16.90
CA LEU A 264 12.09 8.78 17.75
C LEU A 264 11.17 7.81 17.00
N ALA A 265 10.14 8.32 16.33
CA ALA A 265 9.20 7.54 15.54
C ALA A 265 9.90 6.74 14.44
N TRP A 266 10.77 7.40 13.66
CA TRP A 266 11.57 6.72 12.65
C TRP A 266 12.48 5.64 13.25
N GLY A 267 13.22 5.97 14.31
CA GLY A 267 14.20 5.07 14.91
C GLY A 267 13.58 3.84 15.57
N VAL A 268 12.46 4.01 16.27
CA VAL A 268 11.71 2.92 16.88
C VAL A 268 11.15 2.00 15.79
N THR A 269 10.52 2.56 14.75
CA THR A 269 9.99 1.76 13.66
C THR A 269 11.10 1.05 12.88
N ALA A 270 12.23 1.71 12.61
CA ALA A 270 13.39 1.10 11.96
C ALA A 270 13.99 -0.05 12.79
N PHE A 271 14.08 0.12 14.10
CA PHE A 271 14.54 -0.94 14.99
C PHE A 271 13.62 -2.18 14.93
N ILE A 272 12.31 -1.97 15.01
CA ILE A 272 11.33 -3.07 14.88
C ILE A 272 11.44 -3.72 13.51
N ARG A 273 11.58 -2.92 12.45
CA ARG A 273 11.75 -3.39 11.09
C ARG A 273 12.99 -4.28 10.94
N ILE A 274 14.14 -3.88 11.50
CA ILE A 274 15.37 -4.69 11.47
C ILE A 274 15.19 -5.99 12.27
N ALA A 275 14.52 -5.95 13.42
CA ALA A 275 14.33 -7.11 14.28
C ALA A 275 13.32 -8.13 13.71
N GLN A 276 12.24 -7.65 13.08
CA GLN A 276 11.07 -8.46 12.73
C GLN A 276 10.92 -8.68 11.21
N GLY A 277 11.46 -7.79 10.37
CA GLY A 277 11.57 -8.00 8.93
C GLY A 277 10.30 -7.73 8.10
N SER A 278 9.15 -7.37 8.68
CA SER A 278 7.92 -6.96 7.96
C SER A 278 7.63 -5.48 8.12
N ALA A 279 7.41 -4.77 7.01
CA ALA A 279 7.19 -3.32 7.01
C ALA A 279 5.84 -2.97 7.66
N THR A 280 4.80 -3.74 7.31
CA THR A 280 3.45 -3.56 7.87
C THR A 280 3.42 -3.78 9.37
N VAL A 281 4.08 -4.83 9.87
CA VAL A 281 4.16 -5.09 11.32
C VAL A 281 4.94 -3.98 12.01
N ALA A 282 6.09 -3.57 11.45
CA ALA A 282 6.88 -2.49 12.00
C ALA A 282 6.12 -1.16 12.10
N MET A 283 5.33 -0.82 11.08
CA MET A 283 4.45 0.36 11.10
C MET A 283 3.40 0.28 12.21
N ILE A 284 2.66 -0.84 12.30
CA ILE A 284 1.58 -1.02 13.27
C ILE A 284 2.12 -1.01 14.70
N THR A 285 3.23 -1.70 14.95
CA THR A 285 3.90 -1.68 16.26
C THR A 285 4.48 -0.30 16.56
N GLY A 286 5.15 0.32 15.59
CA GLY A 286 5.76 1.64 15.73
C GLY A 286 4.75 2.72 16.07
N VAL A 287 3.59 2.75 15.39
CA VAL A 287 2.54 3.70 15.75
C VAL A 287 1.89 3.38 17.09
N GLY A 288 1.74 2.10 17.45
CA GLY A 288 1.26 1.73 18.79
C GLY A 288 2.16 2.26 19.91
N LEU A 289 3.49 2.18 19.72
CA LEU A 289 4.48 2.75 20.64
C LEU A 289 4.41 4.28 20.64
N MET A 290 4.42 4.91 19.47
CA MET A 290 4.39 6.37 19.38
C MET A 290 3.09 6.93 19.97
N ALA A 291 1.95 6.33 19.69
CA ALA A 291 0.67 6.74 20.25
C ALA A 291 0.63 6.62 21.78
N SER A 292 1.46 5.78 22.41
CA SER A 292 1.60 5.75 23.88
C SER A 292 2.38 6.94 24.45
N ILE A 293 3.18 7.62 23.62
CA ILE A 293 4.03 8.75 23.99
C ILE A 293 3.36 10.08 23.65
N ILE A 294 2.82 10.19 22.44
CA ILE A 294 2.29 11.45 21.87
C ILE A 294 0.75 11.46 21.75
N GLY A 295 0.06 10.42 22.23
CA GLY A 295 -1.40 10.33 22.12
C GLY A 295 -1.87 10.23 20.67
N ASP A 296 -2.88 11.02 20.32
CA ASP A 296 -3.36 11.24 18.95
C ASP A 296 -2.53 12.29 18.19
N GLY A 297 -1.48 12.84 18.82
CA GLY A 297 -0.62 13.86 18.23
C GLY A 297 -1.23 15.27 18.22
N SER A 298 -2.36 15.50 18.89
CA SER A 298 -3.00 16.83 19.00
C SER A 298 -2.19 17.83 19.84
N ASP A 299 -1.43 17.34 20.83
CA ASP A 299 -0.57 18.15 21.70
C ASP A 299 0.78 18.53 21.07
N LEU A 300 1.07 18.06 19.85
CA LEU A 300 2.31 18.37 19.15
C LEU A 300 2.32 19.82 18.65
N SER A 301 3.49 20.47 18.72
CA SER A 301 3.72 21.80 18.15
C SER A 301 3.68 21.85 16.61
N TYR A 302 3.56 20.68 15.97
CA TYR A 302 3.53 20.51 14.52
C TYR A 302 2.51 19.44 14.14
N HIS A 303 2.11 19.43 12.87
CA HIS A 303 1.11 18.49 12.38
C HIS A 303 1.57 17.02 12.52
N PRO A 304 0.76 16.09 13.03
CA PRO A 304 1.13 14.67 13.26
C PRO A 304 1.53 13.91 11.98
N VAL A 305 1.35 14.52 10.81
CA VAL A 305 1.75 13.95 9.51
C VAL A 305 3.26 13.72 9.39
N TYR A 306 4.07 14.51 10.10
CA TYR A 306 5.51 14.29 10.13
C TYR A 306 5.89 12.99 10.85
N VAL A 307 5.15 12.64 11.91
CA VAL A 307 5.30 11.35 12.62
C VAL A 307 4.81 10.22 11.73
N PHE A 308 3.68 10.41 11.04
CA PHE A 308 3.18 9.46 10.04
C PHE A 308 4.24 9.12 8.98
N LEU A 309 4.85 10.14 8.37
CA LEU A 309 5.92 9.94 7.38
C LEU A 309 7.16 9.28 8.00
N ALA A 310 7.55 9.67 9.20
CA ALA A 310 8.70 9.09 9.90
C ALA A 310 8.53 7.60 10.18
N ILE A 311 7.36 7.18 10.68
CA ILE A 311 7.04 5.76 10.92
C ILE A 311 7.10 4.99 9.61
N GLY A 312 6.42 5.48 8.57
CA GLY A 312 6.40 4.76 7.32
C GLY A 312 7.80 4.68 6.68
N PHE A 313 8.63 5.74 6.71
CA PHE A 313 10.01 5.65 6.20
C PHE A 313 10.88 4.73 7.06
N GLY A 314 10.68 4.73 8.39
CA GLY A 314 11.35 3.82 9.30
C GLY A 314 11.09 2.36 8.93
N SER A 315 9.88 2.04 8.46
CA SER A 315 9.48 0.69 8.08
C SER A 315 10.15 0.14 6.82
N ILE A 316 10.80 0.99 6.02
CA ILE A 316 11.48 0.63 4.77
C ILE A 316 13.01 0.53 4.99
N THR A 317 13.48 0.74 6.22
CA THR A 317 14.89 0.54 6.62
C THR A 317 15.28 -0.93 6.54
#